data_AF-A0A2M9A6J1-F1
#
_entry.id   AF-A0A2M9A6J1-F1
#
_cell.length_a   1.000
_cell.length_b   1.000
_cell.length_c   1.000
_cell.angle_alpha   90.00
_cell.angle_beta   90.00
_cell.angle_gamma   90.00
#
_symmetry.space_group_name_H-M   'P 1'
#
loop_
_entity.id
_entity.type
_entity.pdbx_description
1 polymer ?
#
loop_
_entity_poly.entity_id
_entity_poly.type
_entity_poly.pdbx_seq_one_letter_code
_entity_poly.pdbx_strand_id
1 'polypeptide(L)'
;MNSTCPFCKSETKKVELSHLDLRICPHCLGTFFPSDKTMAFRREIFDKTRILWLQTLEARKADWVEPDENTCCIDHGEKLVDGKLPDYGNPGKVATCCGMFQLPASTMDVLLRRMVGTPSDGMLLSTKKKEHFGFIVFLGKMVDKILGSGDPEEDAFELMQYNLKFKDILEKH
;
A
#
# COMPACT_ATOMS: atom_id res chain seq x y z
N MET A 1 -2.26 15.64 -14.32
CA MET A 1 -1.56 14.74 -13.40
C MET A 1 -0.63 13.88 -14.23
N ASN A 2 0.65 13.84 -13.88
CA ASN A 2 1.62 13.03 -14.62
C ASN A 2 1.51 11.57 -14.15
N SER A 3 1.50 10.62 -15.08
CA SER A 3 1.52 9.19 -14.76
C SER A 3 2.94 8.61 -14.75
N THR A 4 3.97 9.44 -14.87
CA THR A 4 5.37 8.99 -14.94
C THR A 4 6.04 9.01 -13.57
N CYS A 5 6.60 7.87 -13.17
CA CYS A 5 7.34 7.72 -11.93
C CYS A 5 8.58 8.64 -11.93
N PRO A 6 8.74 9.53 -10.93
CA PRO A 6 9.89 10.43 -10.90
C PRO A 6 11.23 9.71 -10.68
N PHE A 7 11.21 8.48 -10.13
CA PHE A 7 12.40 7.70 -9.83
C PHE A 7 12.96 6.96 -11.05
N CYS A 8 12.15 6.11 -11.69
CA CYS A 8 12.61 5.27 -12.81
C CYS A 8 12.02 5.64 -14.17
N LYS A 9 11.20 6.70 -14.24
CA LYS A 9 10.54 7.21 -15.46
C LYS A 9 9.55 6.25 -16.14
N SER A 10 9.23 5.13 -15.51
CA SER A 10 8.17 4.22 -15.98
C SER A 10 6.78 4.74 -15.60
N GLU A 11 5.73 4.25 -16.27
CA GLU A 11 4.36 4.58 -15.92
C GLU A 11 3.96 4.04 -14.52
N THR A 12 3.25 4.84 -13.74
CA THR A 12 2.64 4.48 -12.46
C THR A 12 1.21 4.01 -12.68
N LYS A 13 0.78 3.00 -11.93
CA LYS A 13 -0.61 2.53 -11.91
C LYS A 13 -1.32 3.05 -10.67
N LYS A 14 -2.58 3.44 -10.82
CA LYS A 14 -3.46 3.75 -9.71
C LYS A 14 -3.99 2.46 -9.09
N VAL A 15 -4.09 2.43 -7.77
CA VAL A 15 -4.78 1.38 -7.01
C VAL A 15 -6.20 1.85 -6.75
N GLU A 16 -7.20 1.07 -7.14
CA GLU A 16 -8.62 1.43 -7.02
C GLU A 16 -9.12 1.31 -5.57
N LEU A 17 -8.82 2.31 -4.74
CA LEU A 17 -9.28 2.45 -3.35
C LEU A 17 -10.27 3.62 -3.23
N SER A 18 -11.21 3.51 -2.29
CA SER A 18 -12.39 4.39 -2.24
C SER A 18 -12.07 5.80 -1.76
N HIS A 19 -11.16 5.95 -0.79
CA HIS A 19 -10.83 7.26 -0.19
C HIS A 19 -9.34 7.59 -0.20
N LEU A 20 -8.55 6.83 -0.95
CA LEU A 20 -7.11 6.99 -1.07
C LEU A 20 -6.68 7.03 -2.55
N ASP A 21 -6.16 8.18 -3.00
CA ASP A 21 -5.44 8.26 -4.26
C ASP A 21 -4.05 7.62 -4.09
N LEU A 22 -3.98 6.30 -4.26
CA LEU A 22 -2.75 5.54 -4.18
C LEU A 22 -2.25 5.21 -5.59
N ARG A 23 -1.02 5.61 -5.89
CA ARG A 23 -0.30 5.24 -7.11
C ARG A 23 0.96 4.46 -6.76
N ILE A 24 1.24 3.42 -7.54
CA ILE A 24 2.43 2.59 -7.38
C ILE A 24 3.09 2.42 -8.75
N CYS A 25 4.42 2.56 -8.80
CA CYS A 25 5.20 2.23 -9.98
C CYS A 25 5.44 0.71 -10.04
N PRO A 26 4.97 -0.02 -11.08
CA PRO A 26 5.22 -1.46 -11.19
C PRO A 26 6.69 -1.81 -11.38
N HIS A 27 7.50 -0.87 -11.87
CA HIS A 27 8.91 -1.10 -12.19
C HIS A 27 9.80 -1.02 -10.95
N CYS A 28 9.81 0.13 -10.24
CA CYS A 28 10.67 0.33 -9.07
C CYS A 28 9.95 0.25 -7.72
N LEU A 29 8.64 -0.01 -7.71
CA LEU A 29 7.78 -0.07 -6.52
C LEU A 29 7.69 1.25 -5.72
N GLY A 30 8.07 2.37 -6.34
CA GLY A 30 7.83 3.71 -5.80
C GLY A 30 6.33 3.95 -5.57
N THR A 31 5.99 4.57 -4.45
CA THR A 31 4.61 4.71 -3.95
C THR A 31 4.26 6.18 -3.72
N PHE A 32 3.08 6.59 -4.17
CA PHE A 32 2.64 7.98 -4.15
C PHE A 32 1.21 8.08 -3.62
N PHE A 33 0.99 8.90 -2.60
CA PHE A 33 -0.34 9.19 -2.06
C PHE A 33 -0.36 10.48 -1.23
N PRO A 34 -1.52 11.14 -1.05
CA PRO A 34 -1.60 12.40 -0.30
C PRO A 34 -1.13 12.26 1.16
N SER A 35 -0.29 13.20 1.61
CA SER A 35 0.32 13.17 2.94
C SER A 35 -0.68 13.39 4.08
N ASP A 36 -1.82 14.03 3.81
CA ASP A 36 -2.94 14.20 4.76
C ASP A 36 -3.83 12.95 4.87
N LYS A 37 -3.55 11.90 4.07
CA LYS A 37 -4.31 10.64 4.02
C LYS A 37 -3.57 9.47 4.66
N THR A 38 -2.60 9.72 5.55
CA THR A 38 -1.87 8.69 6.30
C THR A 38 -2.79 7.74 7.07
N MET A 39 -3.85 8.25 7.70
CA MET A 39 -4.83 7.43 8.40
C MET A 39 -5.75 6.65 7.46
N ALA A 40 -6.07 7.19 6.28
CA ALA A 40 -6.83 6.46 5.27
C ALA A 40 -6.00 5.31 4.70
N PHE A 41 -4.72 5.56 4.40
CA PHE A 41 -3.74 4.55 4.02
C PHE A 41 -3.71 3.38 5.02
N ARG A 42 -3.65 3.67 6.32
CA ARG A 42 -3.64 2.66 7.39
C ARG A 42 -4.97 1.93 7.59
N ARG A 43 -6.09 2.40 7.04
CA ARG A 43 -7.41 1.80 7.27
C ARG A 43 -7.95 1.07 6.04
N GLU A 44 -7.64 1.58 4.85
CA GLU A 44 -8.16 1.02 3.60
C GLU A 44 -7.37 -0.16 3.09
N ILE A 45 -6.09 -0.28 3.46
CA ILE A 45 -5.24 -1.39 3.03
C ILE A 45 -5.25 -2.45 4.12
N PHE A 46 -5.76 -3.64 3.83
CA PHE A 46 -5.90 -4.71 4.81
C PHE A 46 -4.57 -5.30 5.25
N ASP A 47 -4.54 -5.90 6.44
CA ASP A 47 -3.30 -6.36 7.07
C ASP A 47 -2.63 -7.44 6.21
N LYS A 48 -3.39 -8.41 5.66
CA LYS A 48 -2.85 -9.38 4.69
C LYS A 48 -2.26 -8.72 3.45
N THR A 49 -2.91 -7.68 2.91
CA THR A 49 -2.40 -6.93 1.74
C THR A 49 -1.09 -6.24 2.06
N ARG A 50 -0.92 -5.67 3.26
CA ARG A 50 0.35 -5.07 3.70
C ARG A 50 1.46 -6.11 3.85
N ILE A 51 1.14 -7.29 4.38
CA ILE A 51 2.09 -8.39 4.50
C ILE A 51 2.59 -8.82 3.12
N LEU A 52 1.66 -9.10 2.20
CA LEU A 52 2.02 -9.53 0.84
C LEU A 52 2.79 -8.44 0.10
N TRP A 53 2.37 -7.17 0.21
CA TRP A 53 3.10 -6.06 -0.38
C TRP A 53 4.53 -5.93 0.20
N LEU A 54 4.70 -6.06 1.51
CA LEU A 54 6.02 -6.06 2.13
C LEU A 54 6.91 -7.20 1.59
N GLN A 55 6.36 -8.41 1.46
CA GLN A 55 7.07 -9.55 0.87
C GLN A 55 7.49 -9.28 -0.58
N THR A 56 6.60 -8.68 -1.39
CA THR A 56 6.93 -8.32 -2.77
C THR A 56 8.03 -7.25 -2.84
N LEU A 57 7.98 -6.24 -1.98
CA LEU A 57 9.03 -5.21 -1.88
C LEU A 57 10.38 -5.86 -1.57
N GLU A 58 10.42 -6.74 -0.57
CA GLU A 58 11.64 -7.45 -0.17
C GLU A 58 12.20 -8.35 -1.26
N ALA A 59 11.34 -9.10 -1.95
CA ALA A 59 11.72 -9.99 -3.05
C ALA A 59 12.28 -9.20 -4.25
N ARG A 60 11.82 -7.96 -4.45
CA ARG A 60 12.18 -7.10 -5.57
C ARG A 60 13.17 -5.99 -5.21
N LYS A 61 13.99 -6.18 -4.17
CA LYS A 61 15.00 -5.19 -3.73
C LYS A 61 15.95 -4.71 -4.83
N ALA A 62 16.28 -5.57 -5.80
CA ALA A 62 17.13 -5.20 -6.93
C ALA A 62 16.50 -4.17 -7.88
N ASP A 63 15.18 -4.00 -7.85
CA ASP A 63 14.46 -3.04 -8.69
C ASP A 63 14.34 -1.64 -8.05
N TRP A 64 14.74 -1.50 -6.78
CA TRP A 64 14.54 -0.27 -6.03
C TRP A 64 15.38 0.88 -6.60
N VAL A 65 14.76 2.05 -6.74
CA VAL A 65 15.42 3.28 -7.19
C VAL A 65 15.25 4.35 -6.14
N GLU A 66 16.38 4.83 -5.63
CA GLU A 66 16.42 5.93 -4.66
C GLU A 66 16.35 7.29 -5.37
N PRO A 67 15.76 8.30 -4.74
CA PRO A 67 15.71 9.64 -5.29
C PRO A 67 17.07 10.33 -5.21
N ASP A 68 17.40 11.08 -6.26
CA ASP A 68 18.60 11.91 -6.40
C ASP A 68 18.28 13.42 -6.24
N GLU A 69 19.26 14.30 -6.44
CA GLU A 69 19.05 15.77 -6.40
C GLU A 69 18.19 16.34 -7.54
N ASN A 70 17.89 15.54 -8.55
CA ASN A 70 17.08 15.92 -9.72
C ASN A 70 15.69 15.30 -9.68
N THR A 71 15.36 14.58 -8.62
CA THR A 71 14.05 13.98 -8.44
C THR A 71 13.02 15.08 -8.21
N CYS A 72 11.92 15.00 -8.94
CA CYS A 72 10.86 15.98 -8.97
C CYS A 72 9.53 15.42 -8.49
N CYS A 73 8.61 16.32 -8.18
CA CYS A 73 7.25 16.01 -7.85
C CYS A 73 6.54 15.34 -9.02
N ILE A 74 5.91 14.18 -8.76
CA ILE A 74 5.13 13.45 -9.74
C ILE A 74 4.05 14.32 -10.39
N ASP A 75 3.34 15.17 -9.64
CA ASP A 75 2.20 15.92 -10.19
C ASP A 75 2.56 17.28 -10.78
N HIS A 76 3.60 17.95 -10.25
CA HIS A 76 3.92 19.35 -10.59
C HIS A 76 5.32 19.55 -11.19
N GLY A 77 6.21 18.55 -11.12
CA GLY A 77 7.57 18.64 -11.69
C GLY A 77 8.56 19.50 -10.88
N GLU A 78 8.16 20.09 -9.75
CA GLU A 78 9.09 20.81 -8.87
C GLU A 78 10.06 19.88 -8.17
N LYS A 79 11.30 20.32 -7.94
CA LYS A 79 12.32 19.52 -7.25
C LYS A 79 11.88 19.14 -5.84
N LEU A 80 12.19 17.90 -5.44
CA LEU A 80 12.01 17.48 -4.06
C LEU A 80 13.17 18.00 -3.20
N VAL A 81 12.85 18.30 -1.94
CA VAL A 81 13.82 18.78 -0.96
C VAL A 81 14.02 17.74 0.15
N ASP A 82 15.19 17.75 0.78
CA ASP A 82 15.43 16.91 1.96
C ASP A 82 14.59 17.39 3.13
N GLY A 83 13.93 16.45 3.80
CA GLY A 83 13.07 16.74 4.94
C GLY A 83 12.72 15.49 5.73
N LYS A 84 11.71 15.61 6.59
CA LYS A 84 11.10 14.47 7.29
C LYS A 84 9.71 14.24 6.73
N LEU A 85 9.35 12.98 6.51
CA LEU A 85 8.00 12.61 6.12
C LEU A 85 7.01 13.00 7.23
N PRO A 86 5.98 13.80 6.92
CA PRO A 86 4.83 14.00 7.80
C PRO A 86 4.33 12.69 8.45
N ASP A 87 3.90 12.77 9.71
CA ASP A 87 3.39 11.67 10.56
C ASP A 87 4.34 10.49 10.86
N TYR A 88 5.37 10.28 10.04
CA TYR A 88 6.31 9.16 10.19
C TYR A 88 7.68 9.59 10.74
N GLY A 89 8.04 10.87 10.59
CA GLY A 89 9.27 11.46 11.10
C GLY A 89 10.56 10.95 10.43
N ASN A 90 10.45 10.07 9.43
CA ASN A 90 11.58 9.48 8.72
C ASN A 90 12.22 10.51 7.77
N PRO A 91 13.55 10.60 7.68
CA PRO A 91 14.21 11.37 6.63
C PRO A 91 13.78 10.90 5.25
N GLY A 92 13.62 11.84 4.31
CA GLY A 92 13.28 11.54 2.93
C GLY A 92 13.17 12.79 2.07
N LYS A 93 12.81 12.59 0.80
CA LYS A 93 12.55 13.67 -0.15
C LYS A 93 11.08 14.08 -0.11
N VAL A 94 10.80 15.36 0.11
CA VAL A 94 9.44 15.91 0.26
C VAL A 94 9.15 16.95 -0.82
N ALA A 95 7.90 17.02 -1.27
CA ALA A 95 7.44 18.05 -2.19
C ALA A 95 7.11 19.34 -1.44
N THR A 96 7.47 20.48 -2.04
CA THR A 96 7.11 21.82 -1.55
C THR A 96 5.87 22.40 -2.24
N CYS A 97 5.56 21.94 -3.45
CA CYS A 97 4.36 22.35 -4.19
C CYS A 97 3.05 21.78 -3.66
N CYS A 98 3.09 20.60 -3.05
CA CYS A 98 1.88 19.86 -2.70
C CYS A 98 2.10 18.87 -1.56
N GLY A 99 1.01 18.48 -0.89
CA GLY A 99 1.00 17.43 0.13
C GLY A 99 0.96 16.03 -0.48
N MET A 100 1.91 15.69 -1.35
CA MET A 100 2.02 14.37 -1.95
C MET A 100 3.24 13.64 -1.42
N PHE A 101 3.06 12.48 -0.79
CA PHE A 101 4.18 11.61 -0.51
C PHE A 101 4.71 10.97 -1.78
N GLN A 102 6.03 10.87 -1.85
CA GLN A 102 6.74 10.29 -2.98
C GLN A 102 7.81 9.38 -2.39
N LEU A 103 7.37 8.16 -2.09
CA LEU A 103 8.15 7.22 -1.31
C LEU A 103 8.90 6.29 -2.27
N PRO A 104 10.24 6.26 -2.28
CA PRO A 104 10.95 5.16 -2.90
C PRO A 104 10.60 3.85 -2.16
N ALA A 105 10.81 2.72 -2.83
CA ALA A 105 10.46 1.40 -2.31
C ALA A 105 11.10 1.10 -0.95
N SER A 106 12.34 1.57 -0.72
CA SER A 106 13.04 1.45 0.57
C SER A 106 12.30 2.14 1.73
N THR A 107 11.79 3.33 1.48
CA THR A 107 11.02 4.09 2.46
C THR A 107 9.69 3.41 2.72
N MET A 108 9.03 2.92 1.66
CA MET A 108 7.78 2.20 1.78
C MET A 108 7.93 0.87 2.55
N ASP A 109 9.03 0.14 2.34
CA ASP A 109 9.40 -1.05 3.11
C ASP A 109 9.52 -0.73 4.60
N VAL A 110 10.21 0.36 4.98
CA VAL A 110 10.30 0.81 6.37
C VAL A 110 8.92 1.11 6.96
N LEU A 111 8.04 1.78 6.21
CA LEU A 111 6.69 2.08 6.68
C LEU A 111 5.87 0.80 6.87
N LEU A 112 5.86 -0.09 5.87
CA LEU A 112 5.10 -1.34 5.92
C LEU A 112 5.59 -2.25 7.03
N ARG A 113 6.90 -2.38 7.27
CA ARG A 113 7.44 -3.13 8.42
C ARG A 113 6.87 -2.63 9.74
N ARG A 114 6.81 -1.30 9.93
CA ARG A 114 6.21 -0.72 11.14
C ARG A 114 4.73 -1.06 11.25
N MET A 115 3.98 -0.94 10.15
CA MET A 115 2.54 -1.24 10.13
C MET A 115 2.22 -2.72 10.33
N VAL A 116 3.01 -3.62 9.75
CA VAL A 116 2.88 -5.08 9.93
C VAL A 116 3.28 -5.48 11.35
N GLY A 117 4.30 -4.85 11.93
CA GLY A 117 4.70 -5.07 13.33
C GLY A 117 3.76 -4.44 14.37
N THR A 118 2.89 -3.52 13.96
CA THR A 118 1.87 -2.88 14.81
C THR A 118 0.51 -2.90 14.10
N PRO A 119 -0.10 -4.09 13.98
CA PRO A 119 -1.34 -4.25 13.21
C PRO A 119 -2.45 -3.34 13.74
N SER A 120 -3.27 -2.87 12.81
CA SER A 120 -4.33 -1.87 13.00
C SER A 120 -5.31 -2.24 14.12
N ASP A 121 -5.49 -3.54 14.31
CA ASP A 121 -6.45 -4.14 15.23
C ASP A 121 -6.02 -4.06 16.71
N GLY A 122 -4.75 -3.73 16.98
CA GLY A 122 -4.25 -3.50 18.33
C GLY A 122 -4.82 -2.23 19.00
N MET A 123 -5.42 -1.32 18.25
CA MET A 123 -6.07 -0.11 18.80
C MET A 123 -7.62 -0.18 18.85
N LEU A 124 -8.26 -1.26 18.37
CA LEU A 124 -9.72 -1.34 18.29
C LEU A 124 -10.36 -2.70 18.64
N LEU A 125 -9.62 -3.68 19.14
CA LEU A 125 -10.22 -4.87 19.75
C LEU A 125 -10.51 -4.64 21.24
N SER A 126 -11.48 -3.76 21.51
CA SER A 126 -12.37 -4.03 22.65
C SER A 126 -12.98 -5.41 22.40
N THR A 127 -12.81 -6.30 23.35
CA THR A 127 -13.47 -7.60 23.49
C THR A 127 -15.00 -7.48 23.45
N LYS A 128 -15.56 -7.30 22.25
CA LYS A 128 -16.98 -7.49 21.98
C LYS A 128 -17.13 -8.16 20.62
N LYS A 129 -17.43 -9.47 20.66
CA LYS A 129 -18.13 -10.21 19.61
C LYS A 129 -19.16 -9.29 18.96
N LYS A 130 -18.92 -8.86 17.73
CA LYS A 130 -19.97 -8.25 16.90
C LYS A 130 -20.65 -9.36 16.14
N GLU A 131 -21.96 -9.43 16.31
CA GLU A 131 -22.85 -10.40 15.71
C GLU A 131 -22.72 -10.36 14.18
N HIS A 132 -22.52 -11.53 13.58
CA HIS A 132 -22.33 -11.68 12.14
C HIS A 132 -23.65 -11.39 11.41
N PHE A 133 -23.64 -10.40 10.52
CA PHE A 133 -24.76 -10.11 9.62
C PHE A 133 -24.99 -11.32 8.70
N GLY A 134 -26.21 -11.87 8.72
CA GLY A 134 -26.60 -13.13 8.06
C GLY A 134 -26.41 -13.23 6.54
N PHE A 135 -25.92 -12.19 5.86
CA PHE A 135 -25.54 -12.25 4.44
C PHE A 135 -24.16 -12.91 4.22
N ILE A 136 -23.24 -12.80 5.19
CA ILE A 136 -21.89 -13.38 5.12
C ILE A 136 -21.94 -14.92 5.15
N VAL A 137 -22.93 -15.49 5.83
CA VAL A 137 -23.14 -16.95 5.89
C VAL A 137 -23.56 -17.52 4.52
N PHE A 138 -24.16 -16.71 3.64
CA PHE A 138 -24.60 -17.19 2.33
C PHE A 138 -23.48 -17.22 1.30
N LEU A 139 -22.55 -16.24 1.35
CA LEU A 139 -21.36 -16.24 0.50
C LEU A 139 -20.33 -17.29 0.94
N GLY A 140 -20.12 -17.47 2.25
CA GLY A 140 -19.24 -18.52 2.77
C GLY A 140 -19.64 -19.92 2.30
N LYS A 141 -20.94 -20.23 2.29
CA LYS A 141 -21.47 -21.51 1.80
C LYS A 141 -21.32 -21.75 0.29
N MET A 142 -21.14 -20.72 -0.53
CA MET A 142 -20.84 -20.90 -1.96
C MET A 142 -19.36 -21.15 -2.21
N VAL A 143 -18.47 -20.57 -1.39
CA VAL A 143 -17.02 -20.74 -1.53
C VAL A 143 -16.56 -22.09 -0.97
N ASP A 144 -17.09 -22.50 0.19
CA ASP A 144 -16.79 -23.81 0.82
C ASP A 144 -17.19 -25.01 -0.05
N LYS A 145 -18.10 -24.82 -1.02
CA LYS A 145 -18.55 -25.88 -1.93
C LYS A 145 -17.67 -26.02 -3.18
N ILE A 146 -16.82 -25.03 -3.49
CA ILE A 146 -15.96 -25.02 -4.68
C ILE A 146 -14.51 -25.38 -4.33
N LEU A 147 -14.04 -25.06 -3.13
CA LEU A 147 -12.65 -25.30 -2.71
C LEU A 147 -12.67 -26.09 -1.41
N GLY A 148 -12.50 -27.40 -1.53
CA GLY A 148 -12.52 -28.32 -0.40
C GLY A 148 -11.50 -27.96 0.68
N SER A 149 -12.00 -28.01 1.92
CA SER A 149 -11.28 -28.19 3.20
C SER A 149 -9.80 -27.80 3.22
N GLY A 150 -9.49 -26.63 3.80
CA GLY A 150 -8.11 -26.25 4.12
C GLY A 150 -8.05 -25.16 5.19
N ASP A 151 -7.69 -25.59 6.41
CA ASP A 151 -7.16 -24.83 7.57
C ASP A 151 -7.91 -23.56 8.07
N PRO A 152 -7.64 -23.08 9.30
CA PRO A 152 -8.44 -22.03 9.93
C PRO A 152 -8.36 -20.74 9.11
N GLU A 153 -9.48 -20.44 8.45
CA GLU A 153 -9.88 -19.21 7.75
C GLU A 153 -8.78 -18.16 7.63
N GLU A 154 -7.93 -18.28 6.60
CA GLU A 154 -7.40 -17.07 5.97
C GLU A 154 -8.61 -16.22 5.59
N ASP A 155 -8.69 -14.97 6.07
CA ASP A 155 -9.79 -14.09 5.71
C ASP A 155 -9.76 -13.89 4.18
N ALA A 156 -10.60 -14.65 3.49
CA ALA A 156 -10.67 -14.68 2.03
C ALA A 156 -10.95 -13.28 1.47
N PHE A 157 -11.60 -12.41 2.26
CA PHE A 157 -11.86 -11.04 1.90
C PHE A 157 -10.59 -10.17 1.95
N GLU A 158 -9.71 -10.40 2.93
CA GLU A 158 -8.43 -9.69 3.00
C GLU A 158 -7.50 -10.05 1.84
N LEU A 159 -7.47 -11.33 1.47
CA LEU A 159 -6.71 -11.81 0.33
C LEU A 159 -7.29 -11.32 -1.01
N MET A 160 -8.61 -11.19 -1.09
CA MET A 160 -9.30 -10.67 -2.27
C MET A 160 -8.86 -9.24 -2.62
N GLN A 161 -8.63 -8.38 -1.62
CA GLN A 161 -8.13 -7.02 -1.88
C GLN A 161 -6.78 -7.04 -2.61
N TYR A 162 -5.83 -7.84 -2.13
CA TYR A 162 -4.52 -7.97 -2.76
C TYR A 162 -4.66 -8.47 -4.20
N ASN A 163 -5.36 -9.58 -4.39
CA ASN A 163 -5.52 -10.22 -5.69
C ASN A 163 -6.19 -9.30 -6.72
N LEU A 164 -7.21 -8.54 -6.33
CA LEU A 164 -7.97 -7.71 -7.27
C LEU A 164 -7.35 -6.33 -7.51
N LYS A 165 -6.63 -5.77 -6.55
CA LYS A 165 -6.21 -4.36 -6.61
C LYS A 165 -4.70 -4.15 -6.65
N PHE A 166 -3.91 -5.07 -6.12
CA PHE A 166 -2.47 -4.88 -5.93
C PHE A 166 -1.62 -5.84 -6.77
N LYS A 167 -2.06 -7.09 -6.93
CA LYS A 167 -1.25 -8.16 -7.54
C LYS A 167 -0.66 -7.78 -8.90
N ASP A 168 -1.48 -7.34 -9.84
CA ASP A 168 -1.07 -6.94 -11.20
C ASP A 168 -0.24 -5.65 -11.29
N ILE A 169 -0.10 -4.95 -10.16
CA ILE A 169 0.73 -3.75 -10.03
C ILE A 169 2.06 -4.12 -9.39
N LEU A 170 2.05 -5.00 -8.38
CA LEU A 170 3.21 -5.33 -7.56
C LEU A 170 4.03 -6.49 -8.09
N GLU A 171 3.42 -7.48 -8.73
CA GLU A 171 4.10 -8.68 -9.24
C GLU A 171 4.50 -8.48 -10.70
N LYS A 172 5.70 -8.96 -11.07
CA LYS A 172 6.13 -9.03 -12.47
C LYS A 172 5.47 -10.28 -13.08
N HIS A 173 4.79 -10.10 -14.21
CA HIS A 173 4.35 -11.18 -15.09
C HIS A 173 5.40 -11.46 -16.15
#